data_AF-A0A353T5J6-F1
#
_entry.id   AF-A0A353T5J6-F1
#
_cell.length_a   1.000
_cell.length_b   1.000
_cell.length_c   1.000
_cell.angle_alpha   90.00
_cell.angle_beta   90.00
_cell.angle_gamma   90.00
#
_symmetry.space_group_name_H-M   'P 1'
#
loop_
_entity.id
_entity.type
_entity.pdbx_description
1 polymer ?
#
loop_
_entity_poly.entity_id
_entity_poly.type
_entity_poly.pdbx_seq_one_letter_code
_entity_poly.pdbx_strand_id
1 'polypeptide(L)'
;MNPTQEPVEGKSAGIKTNANNHFRRGVYKVKKAGTKSPMIRLLDIAGSYRSWLVLAAVVSVLGAACTVFSSIYLGRGLDAAVSGDRLRFYRTVRIVAGIAVIEFPVSILRTYCAGRYAQYAMYDIREKTTKHIQKLPASCLDRHPSGDLLSRLNNDISLLQQFLQGSLAELIAQPITFLAAAAYLFVASFALSLASFTATPLFLILILLMSRPIEKYTVQQQEALAEVNVVSKDMIEGMEEAKAFQIEETLDRKCVGAVKKALGKSLKTVRIHEAIAPVNLLMQMLPILLIFAYGGYLVTAGRMTFGELISFINLSNFVLNPMAQFPSAIASYRTASAASSRIIEIWNEPVERESGQCFSADSDVRTPAICFEDVSFSYGEEGRKKDREVLQNQNFEIAPGQTIALAGPSGCGKSTVLKLIAGFYAPCSGNVRVFGGRTEDWNLEALRSHIAWVSQDTY
;
A
#
# COMPACT_ATOMS: atom_id res chain seq x y z
N MET A 1 7.83 62.93 20.84
CA MET A 1 8.18 63.89 19.78
C MET A 1 9.38 63.33 19.05
N ASN A 2 9.21 62.97 17.77
CA ASN A 2 10.31 62.76 16.83
C ASN A 2 10.87 64.16 16.46
N PRO A 3 12.14 64.32 16.01
CA PRO A 3 12.46 63.86 14.67
C PRO A 3 13.89 63.34 14.42
N THR A 4 13.97 62.29 13.61
CA THR A 4 14.91 62.04 12.48
C THR A 4 16.39 62.35 12.64
N GLN A 5 17.22 61.30 12.57
CA GLN A 5 18.38 61.24 11.68
C GLN A 5 18.71 59.77 11.37
N GLU A 6 18.69 59.43 10.07
CA GLU A 6 19.13 58.15 9.50
C GLU A 6 20.63 57.94 9.72
N PRO A 7 21.07 56.66 9.67
CA PRO A 7 22.24 56.38 8.85
C PRO A 7 22.12 55.13 7.98
N VAL A 8 22.29 55.37 6.68
CA VAL A 8 23.17 54.67 5.72
C VAL A 8 23.15 53.13 5.73
N GLU A 9 22.49 52.58 4.71
CA GLU A 9 22.58 51.18 4.27
C GLU A 9 24.02 50.78 3.92
N GLY A 10 24.63 49.98 4.80
CA GLY A 10 25.79 49.17 4.47
C GLY A 10 25.36 47.94 3.66
N LYS A 11 25.65 47.96 2.36
CA LYS A 11 25.58 46.79 1.46
C LYS A 11 26.50 45.68 1.96
N SER A 12 25.96 44.77 2.77
CA SER A 12 26.53 43.45 3.02
C SER A 12 26.21 42.56 1.82
N ALA A 13 27.25 42.25 1.05
CA ALA A 13 27.19 41.33 -0.06
C ALA A 13 26.81 39.93 0.44
N GLY A 14 25.51 39.62 0.36
CA GLY A 14 24.99 38.29 0.56
C GLY A 14 25.61 37.34 -0.46
N ILE A 15 26.56 36.53 0.00
CA ILE A 15 26.96 35.29 -0.66
C ILE A 15 25.70 34.42 -0.66
N LYS A 16 24.98 34.44 -1.78
CA LYS A 16 23.97 33.43 -2.11
C LYS A 16 24.71 32.11 -2.28
N THR A 17 24.90 31.37 -1.19
CA THR A 17 25.21 29.95 -1.25
C THR A 17 23.98 29.25 -1.83
N ASN A 18 24.05 29.06 -3.14
CA ASN A 18 23.13 28.29 -3.95
C ASN A 18 23.28 26.81 -3.56
N ALA A 19 22.81 26.44 -2.37
CA ALA A 19 22.61 25.05 -1.98
C ALA A 19 21.31 24.57 -2.64
N ASN A 20 21.41 24.39 -3.96
CA ASN A 20 20.44 23.67 -4.77
C ASN A 20 20.48 22.19 -4.34
N ASN A 21 19.81 21.86 -3.24
CA ASN A 21 19.69 20.48 -2.81
C ASN A 21 18.49 19.84 -3.51
N HIS A 22 18.85 19.16 -4.58
CA HIS A 22 18.11 18.19 -5.36
C HIS A 22 17.38 17.15 -4.49
N PHE A 23 16.16 17.44 -4.03
CA PHE A 23 15.20 16.41 -3.62
C PHE A 23 13.77 16.90 -3.83
N ARG A 24 13.46 17.28 -5.08
CA ARG A 24 12.07 17.41 -5.52
C ARG A 24 11.88 16.74 -6.86
N ARG A 25 10.95 15.78 -6.85
CA ARG A 25 10.08 15.36 -7.95
C ARG A 25 10.79 14.71 -9.14
N GLY A 26 10.87 13.39 -9.07
CA GLY A 26 11.28 12.54 -10.18
C GLY A 26 10.53 11.22 -10.24
N VAL A 27 9.20 11.20 -10.07
CA VAL A 27 8.37 10.09 -10.55
C VAL A 27 7.13 10.65 -11.25
N TYR A 28 7.34 11.24 -12.42
CA TYR A 28 6.30 11.18 -13.44
C TYR A 28 6.38 9.79 -14.06
N LYS A 29 5.64 8.83 -13.48
CA LYS A 29 5.33 7.60 -14.20
C LYS A 29 4.43 8.02 -15.36
N VAL A 30 4.98 7.96 -16.57
CA VAL A 30 4.26 8.01 -17.83
C VAL A 30 3.09 7.04 -17.72
N LYS A 31 1.86 7.54 -17.59
CA LYS A 31 0.66 6.74 -17.82
C LYS A 31 0.71 6.35 -19.29
N LYS A 32 1.21 5.15 -19.62
CA LYS A 32 0.88 4.51 -20.89
C LYS A 32 -0.65 4.44 -20.95
N ALA A 33 -1.24 5.20 -21.87
CA ALA A 33 -2.67 5.13 -22.17
C ALA A 33 -2.99 3.68 -22.56
N GLY A 34 -3.93 3.04 -21.83
CA GLY A 34 -4.36 1.65 -22.08
C GLY A 34 -3.90 0.59 -21.06
N THR A 35 -2.98 0.90 -20.14
CA THR A 35 -2.59 -0.07 -19.09
C THR A 35 -3.62 -0.11 -17.95
N LYS A 36 -4.21 -1.29 -17.69
CA LYS A 36 -5.08 -1.56 -16.52
C LYS A 36 -4.45 -1.01 -15.23
N SER A 37 -5.28 -0.48 -14.31
CA SER A 37 -4.83 -0.04 -12.98
C SER A 37 -3.95 -1.12 -12.32
N PRO A 38 -2.85 -0.75 -11.62
CA PRO A 38 -1.98 -1.70 -10.94
C PRO A 38 -2.76 -2.74 -10.12
N MET A 39 -3.79 -2.28 -9.42
CA MET A 39 -4.66 -3.13 -8.63
C MET A 39 -5.46 -4.14 -9.46
N ILE A 40 -5.93 -3.76 -10.66
CA ILE A 40 -6.66 -4.66 -11.57
C ILE A 40 -5.71 -5.73 -12.13
N ARG A 41 -4.48 -5.37 -12.48
CA ARG A 41 -3.46 -6.34 -12.93
C ARG A 41 -3.16 -7.38 -11.85
N LEU A 42 -3.15 -6.96 -10.58
CA LEU A 42 -2.97 -7.83 -9.44
C LEU A 42 -4.18 -8.74 -9.18
N LEU A 43 -5.39 -8.20 -9.27
CA LEU A 43 -6.64 -8.97 -9.16
C LEU A 43 -6.89 -9.91 -10.35
N ASP A 44 -6.27 -9.66 -11.51
CA ASP A 44 -6.27 -10.56 -12.66
C ASP A 44 -5.42 -11.81 -12.42
N ILE A 45 -4.32 -11.70 -11.66
CA ILE A 45 -3.48 -12.86 -11.29
C ILE A 45 -4.25 -13.78 -10.36
N ALA A 46 -4.97 -13.23 -9.40
CA ALA A 46 -5.91 -13.98 -8.55
C ALA A 46 -7.21 -14.39 -9.29
N GLY A 47 -7.24 -14.26 -10.64
CA GLY A 47 -8.41 -14.50 -11.48
C GLY A 47 -8.97 -15.92 -11.35
N SER A 48 -8.10 -16.91 -11.17
CA SER A 48 -8.46 -18.32 -11.01
C SER A 48 -9.35 -18.59 -9.79
N TYR A 49 -9.30 -17.72 -8.78
CA TYR A 49 -10.05 -17.85 -7.52
C TYR A 49 -11.28 -16.95 -7.45
N ARG A 50 -11.67 -16.28 -8.55
CA ARG A 50 -12.84 -15.40 -8.59
C ARG A 50 -14.15 -16.10 -8.21
N SER A 51 -14.23 -17.42 -8.37
CA SER A 51 -15.36 -18.23 -7.91
C SER A 51 -15.66 -18.03 -6.42
N TRP A 52 -14.64 -17.88 -5.57
CA TRP A 52 -14.82 -17.62 -4.14
C TRP A 52 -15.39 -16.23 -3.86
N LEU A 53 -14.99 -15.21 -4.63
CA LEU A 53 -15.60 -13.87 -4.53
C LEU A 53 -17.04 -13.85 -5.02
N VAL A 54 -17.34 -14.54 -6.12
CA VAL A 54 -18.70 -14.66 -6.64
C VAL A 54 -19.57 -15.40 -5.62
N LEU A 55 -19.07 -16.49 -5.04
CA LEU A 55 -19.77 -17.21 -3.96
C LEU A 55 -19.99 -16.31 -2.75
N ALA A 56 -19.00 -15.53 -2.32
CA ALA A 56 -19.16 -14.56 -1.23
C ALA A 56 -20.23 -13.50 -1.54
N ALA A 57 -20.30 -13.02 -2.78
CA ALA A 57 -21.34 -12.08 -3.22
C ALA A 57 -22.73 -12.71 -3.18
N VAL A 58 -22.89 -13.93 -3.71
CA VAL A 58 -24.16 -14.68 -3.69
C VAL A 58 -24.62 -14.95 -2.26
N VAL A 59 -23.71 -15.41 -1.39
CA VAL A 59 -24.00 -15.64 0.03
C VAL A 59 -24.33 -14.33 0.75
N SER A 60 -23.77 -13.20 0.33
CA SER A 60 -24.12 -11.88 0.87
C SER A 60 -25.54 -11.45 0.52
N VAL A 61 -26.08 -11.86 -0.63
CA VAL A 61 -27.51 -11.64 -0.96
C VAL A 61 -28.42 -12.41 0.00
N LEU A 62 -28.08 -13.67 0.29
CA LEU A 62 -28.82 -14.47 1.27
C LEU A 62 -28.71 -13.87 2.68
N GLY A 63 -27.51 -13.40 3.07
CA GLY A 63 -27.30 -12.69 4.32
C GLY A 63 -28.15 -11.43 4.44
N ALA A 64 -28.16 -10.60 3.39
CA ALA A 64 -28.99 -9.39 3.33
C ALA A 64 -30.48 -9.73 3.47
N ALA A 65 -30.95 -10.80 2.81
CA ALA A 65 -32.32 -11.27 2.96
C ALA A 65 -32.62 -11.70 4.41
N CYS A 66 -31.74 -12.50 5.04
CA CYS A 66 -31.87 -12.89 6.45
C CYS A 66 -31.97 -11.66 7.36
N THR A 67 -31.09 -10.67 7.19
CA THR A 67 -31.10 -9.43 7.97
C THR A 67 -32.41 -8.65 7.81
N VAL A 68 -32.89 -8.49 6.56
CA VAL A 68 -34.15 -7.79 6.28
C VAL A 68 -35.34 -8.53 6.87
N PHE A 69 -35.48 -9.82 6.59
CA PHE A 69 -36.59 -10.62 7.13
C PHE A 69 -36.57 -10.71 8.65
N SER A 70 -35.40 -10.89 9.26
CA SER A 70 -35.25 -10.88 10.72
C SER A 70 -35.79 -9.59 11.33
N SER A 71 -35.41 -8.43 10.76
CA SER A 71 -35.89 -7.12 11.21
C SER A 71 -37.40 -6.96 11.07
N ILE A 72 -37.99 -7.40 9.95
CA ILE A 72 -39.45 -7.36 9.71
C ILE A 72 -40.21 -8.23 10.72
N TYR A 73 -39.76 -9.46 10.94
CA TYR A 73 -40.43 -10.40 11.84
C TYR A 73 -40.24 -10.03 13.31
N LEU A 74 -39.14 -9.36 13.66
CA LEU A 74 -38.95 -8.76 14.97
C LEU A 74 -40.01 -7.66 15.20
N GLY A 75 -40.26 -6.78 14.23
CA GLY A 75 -41.34 -5.81 14.30
C GLY A 75 -42.72 -6.45 14.45
N ARG A 76 -43.06 -7.40 13.58
CA ARG A 76 -44.35 -8.12 13.66
C ARG A 76 -44.53 -8.85 14.99
N GLY A 77 -43.44 -9.33 15.58
CA GLY A 77 -43.46 -9.92 16.91
C GLY A 77 -43.79 -8.89 17.98
N LEU A 78 -43.22 -7.69 17.90
CA LEU A 78 -43.56 -6.60 18.82
C LEU A 78 -45.01 -6.15 18.67
N ASP A 79 -45.55 -6.07 17.44
CA ASP A 79 -46.98 -5.80 17.24
C ASP A 79 -47.88 -6.87 17.87
N ALA A 80 -47.50 -8.15 17.74
CA ALA A 80 -48.21 -9.25 18.39
C ALA A 80 -48.12 -9.20 19.92
N ALA A 81 -46.98 -8.79 20.47
CA ALA A 81 -46.79 -8.61 21.90
C ALA A 81 -47.66 -7.47 22.46
N VAL A 82 -47.68 -6.32 21.77
CA VAL A 82 -48.47 -5.14 22.16
C VAL A 82 -49.98 -5.43 22.07
N SER A 83 -50.41 -6.16 21.04
CA SER A 83 -51.82 -6.57 20.88
C SER A 83 -52.26 -7.72 21.78
N GLY A 84 -51.34 -8.35 22.52
CA GLY A 84 -51.63 -9.49 23.40
C GLY A 84 -51.85 -10.83 22.67
N ASP A 85 -51.62 -10.91 21.35
CA ASP A 85 -51.75 -12.13 20.57
C ASP A 85 -50.53 -13.05 20.78
N ARG A 86 -50.63 -13.88 21.84
CA ARG A 86 -49.59 -14.84 22.23
C ARG A 86 -49.23 -15.81 21.11
N LEU A 87 -50.20 -16.26 20.31
CA LEU A 87 -49.96 -17.24 19.26
C LEU A 87 -49.12 -16.64 18.14
N ARG A 88 -49.48 -15.43 17.68
CA ARG A 88 -48.68 -14.71 16.68
C ARG A 88 -47.29 -14.39 17.21
N PHE A 89 -47.16 -13.98 18.47
CA PHE A 89 -45.88 -13.70 19.11
C PHE A 89 -44.95 -14.92 19.13
N TYR A 90 -45.43 -16.07 19.61
CA TYR A 90 -44.61 -17.29 19.62
C TYR A 90 -44.29 -17.80 18.20
N ARG A 91 -45.16 -17.55 17.22
CA ARG A 91 -44.87 -17.86 15.81
C ARG A 91 -43.75 -16.97 15.27
N THR A 92 -43.79 -15.66 15.50
CA THR A 92 -42.74 -14.74 15.05
C THR A 92 -41.41 -15.02 15.72
N VAL A 93 -41.40 -15.35 17.01
CA VAL A 93 -40.18 -15.73 17.74
C VAL A 93 -39.54 -16.98 17.12
N ARG A 94 -40.32 -18.02 16.80
CA ARG A 94 -39.80 -19.23 16.12
C ARG A 94 -39.25 -18.93 14.73
N ILE A 95 -39.90 -18.03 13.97
CA ILE A 95 -39.41 -17.61 12.66
C ILE A 95 -38.07 -16.87 12.79
N VAL A 96 -37.97 -15.90 13.70
CA VAL A 96 -36.71 -15.16 13.94
C VAL A 96 -35.61 -16.10 14.41
N ALA A 97 -35.91 -17.05 15.30
CA ALA A 97 -34.96 -18.08 15.71
C ALA A 97 -34.50 -18.95 14.54
N GLY A 98 -35.41 -19.36 13.65
CA GLY A 98 -35.08 -20.08 12.43
C GLY A 98 -34.20 -19.28 11.48
N ILE A 99 -34.49 -17.98 11.30
CA ILE A 99 -33.65 -17.08 10.49
C ILE A 99 -32.25 -16.96 11.11
N ALA A 100 -32.14 -16.82 12.43
CA ALA A 100 -30.84 -16.75 13.12
C ALA A 100 -30.00 -18.03 12.94
N VAL A 101 -30.65 -19.21 12.98
CA VAL A 101 -30.00 -20.51 12.71
C VAL A 101 -29.48 -20.59 11.27
N ILE A 102 -30.15 -19.97 10.30
CA ILE A 102 -29.71 -19.89 8.90
C ILE A 102 -28.64 -18.81 8.71
N GLU A 103 -28.78 -17.65 9.36
CA GLU A 103 -27.86 -16.52 9.25
C GLU A 103 -26.46 -16.87 9.77
N PHE A 104 -26.37 -17.70 10.82
CA PHE A 104 -25.10 -18.14 11.40
C PHE A 104 -24.17 -18.83 10.37
N PRO A 105 -24.55 -19.95 9.72
CA PRO A 105 -23.72 -20.57 8.69
C PRO A 105 -23.53 -19.69 7.46
N VAL A 106 -24.51 -18.86 7.09
CA VAL A 106 -24.38 -17.88 5.98
C VAL A 106 -23.26 -16.88 6.26
N SER A 107 -23.20 -16.34 7.49
CA SER A 107 -22.16 -15.40 7.91
C SER A 107 -20.77 -16.05 7.91
N ILE A 108 -20.66 -17.29 8.40
CA ILE A 108 -19.42 -18.08 8.36
C ILE A 108 -18.99 -18.30 6.92
N LEU A 109 -19.90 -18.79 6.06
CA LEU A 109 -19.59 -19.10 4.67
C LEU A 109 -19.15 -17.86 3.90
N ARG A 110 -19.81 -16.72 4.10
CA ARG A 110 -19.41 -15.43 3.50
C ARG A 110 -17.98 -15.07 3.87
N THR A 111 -17.68 -15.07 5.17
CA THR A 111 -16.35 -14.69 5.70
C THR A 111 -15.28 -15.68 5.27
N TYR A 112 -15.62 -16.97 5.25
CA TYR A 112 -14.75 -18.05 4.79
C TYR A 112 -14.40 -17.92 3.31
N CYS A 113 -15.38 -17.67 2.45
CA CYS A 113 -15.17 -17.50 1.01
C CYS A 113 -14.27 -16.29 0.71
N ALA A 114 -14.54 -15.15 1.35
CA ALA A 114 -13.69 -13.96 1.23
C ALA A 114 -12.26 -14.22 1.73
N GLY A 115 -12.12 -14.89 2.88
CA GLY A 115 -10.82 -15.25 3.45
C GLY A 115 -10.03 -16.22 2.55
N ARG A 116 -10.69 -17.23 1.99
CA ARG A 116 -10.09 -18.17 1.01
C ARG A 116 -9.57 -17.44 -0.22
N TYR A 117 -10.39 -16.58 -0.81
CA TYR A 117 -9.96 -15.75 -1.94
C TYR A 117 -8.71 -14.93 -1.59
N ALA A 118 -8.74 -14.22 -0.45
CA ALA A 118 -7.62 -13.40 -0.03
C ALA A 118 -6.35 -14.23 0.16
N GLN A 119 -6.40 -15.37 0.84
CA GLN A 119 -5.22 -16.21 1.09
C GLN A 119 -4.62 -16.80 -0.20
N TYR A 120 -5.46 -17.30 -1.13
CA TYR A 120 -4.96 -17.80 -2.41
C TYR A 120 -4.38 -16.68 -3.29
N ALA A 121 -5.03 -15.52 -3.33
CA ALA A 121 -4.47 -14.35 -4.02
C ALA A 121 -3.10 -13.97 -3.44
N MET A 122 -2.97 -13.94 -2.11
CA MET A 122 -1.71 -13.62 -1.45
C MET A 122 -0.62 -14.66 -1.71
N TYR A 123 -0.97 -15.95 -1.78
CA TYR A 123 -0.05 -17.02 -2.14
C TYR A 123 0.54 -16.79 -3.53
N ASP A 124 -0.29 -16.62 -4.57
CA ASP A 124 0.17 -16.41 -5.95
C ASP A 124 1.01 -15.13 -6.08
N ILE A 125 0.62 -14.06 -5.38
CA ILE A 125 1.36 -12.79 -5.38
C ILE A 125 2.75 -12.97 -4.76
N ARG A 126 2.84 -13.63 -3.60
CA ARG A 126 4.12 -13.91 -2.94
C ARG A 126 4.98 -14.81 -3.81
N GLU A 127 4.43 -15.92 -4.28
CA GLU A 127 5.16 -16.89 -5.10
C GLU A 127 5.71 -16.23 -6.37
N LYS A 128 4.86 -15.50 -7.11
CA LYS A 128 5.28 -14.80 -8.32
C LYS A 128 6.33 -13.73 -8.03
N THR A 129 6.16 -12.95 -6.96
CA THR A 129 7.13 -11.91 -6.60
C THR A 129 8.47 -12.50 -6.22
N THR A 130 8.49 -13.55 -5.39
CA THR A 130 9.73 -14.22 -4.99
C THR A 130 10.42 -14.87 -6.18
N LYS A 131 9.69 -15.59 -7.05
CA LYS A 131 10.25 -16.17 -8.28
C LYS A 131 10.79 -15.10 -9.23
N HIS A 132 10.11 -13.96 -9.35
CA HIS A 132 10.58 -12.86 -10.18
C HIS A 132 11.85 -12.23 -9.63
N ILE A 133 11.93 -11.98 -8.31
CA ILE A 133 13.12 -11.44 -7.65
C ILE A 133 14.35 -12.34 -7.85
N GLN A 134 14.18 -13.67 -7.76
CA GLN A 134 15.26 -14.63 -8.00
C GLN A 134 15.82 -14.57 -9.43
N LYS A 135 15.02 -14.10 -10.39
CA LYS A 135 15.40 -13.95 -11.79
C LYS A 135 15.86 -12.53 -12.12
N LEU A 136 15.91 -11.58 -11.19
CA LEU A 136 16.37 -10.23 -11.50
C LEU A 136 17.88 -10.19 -11.74
N PRO A 137 18.36 -9.38 -12.70
CA PRO A 137 19.79 -9.20 -12.91
C PRO A 137 20.44 -8.54 -11.69
N ALA A 138 21.72 -8.86 -11.44
CA ALA A 138 22.50 -8.30 -10.35
C ALA A 138 22.51 -6.76 -10.34
N SER A 139 22.50 -6.14 -11.54
CA SER A 139 22.40 -4.68 -11.67
C SER A 139 21.12 -4.09 -11.10
N CYS A 140 20.00 -4.83 -11.10
CA CYS A 140 18.74 -4.40 -10.49
C CYS A 140 18.77 -4.60 -8.97
N LEU A 141 19.35 -5.70 -8.51
CA LEU A 141 19.50 -6.01 -7.07
C LEU A 141 20.45 -5.03 -6.37
N ASP A 142 21.54 -4.62 -7.00
CA ASP A 142 22.45 -3.61 -6.46
C ASP A 142 21.79 -2.23 -6.32
N ARG A 143 20.78 -1.93 -7.15
CA ARG A 143 20.02 -0.67 -7.12
C ARG A 143 18.91 -0.65 -6.07
N HIS A 144 18.46 -1.82 -5.65
CA HIS A 144 17.41 -1.96 -4.64
C HIS A 144 18.03 -2.53 -3.37
N PRO A 145 18.22 -1.70 -2.32
CA PRO A 145 18.68 -2.21 -1.03
C PRO A 145 17.85 -3.42 -0.62
N SER A 146 18.49 -4.47 -0.10
CA SER A 146 17.80 -5.69 0.34
C SER A 146 16.64 -5.39 1.29
N GLY A 147 16.75 -4.33 2.10
CA GLY A 147 15.67 -3.80 2.94
C GLY A 147 14.43 -3.28 2.19
N ASP A 148 14.58 -2.69 0.99
CA ASP A 148 13.44 -2.26 0.17
C ASP A 148 12.68 -3.46 -0.40
N LEU A 149 13.40 -4.44 -0.96
CA LEU A 149 12.80 -5.69 -1.46
C LEU A 149 12.08 -6.45 -0.34
N LEU A 150 12.70 -6.54 0.84
CA LEU A 150 12.10 -7.16 2.01
C LEU A 150 10.86 -6.40 2.49
N SER A 151 10.90 -5.06 2.49
CA SER A 151 9.75 -4.23 2.82
C SER A 151 8.58 -4.45 1.84
N ARG A 152 8.86 -4.57 0.54
CA ARG A 152 7.83 -4.89 -0.46
C ARG A 152 7.24 -6.29 -0.24
N LEU A 153 8.07 -7.30 0.05
CA LEU A 153 7.61 -8.67 0.33
C LEU A 153 6.81 -8.82 1.63
N ASN A 154 7.14 -8.03 2.66
CA ASN A 154 6.49 -8.13 3.97
C ASN A 154 5.38 -7.09 4.14
N ASN A 155 5.71 -5.80 4.03
CA ASN A 155 4.79 -4.71 4.36
C ASN A 155 3.75 -4.50 3.25
N ASP A 156 4.16 -4.38 1.99
CA ASP A 156 3.24 -4.04 0.89
C ASP A 156 2.26 -5.17 0.60
N ILE A 157 2.76 -6.40 0.61
CA ILE A 157 1.97 -7.61 0.53
C ILE A 157 1.00 -7.70 1.73
N SER A 158 1.42 -7.33 2.95
CA SER A 158 0.50 -7.29 4.11
C SER A 158 -0.59 -6.23 3.96
N LEU A 159 -0.29 -5.05 3.41
CA LEU A 159 -1.30 -4.02 3.13
C LEU A 159 -2.34 -4.51 2.10
N LEU A 160 -1.90 -5.25 1.08
CA LEU A 160 -2.81 -5.91 0.15
C LEU A 160 -3.67 -6.97 0.84
N GLN A 161 -3.07 -7.79 1.71
CA GLN A 161 -3.79 -8.81 2.47
C GLN A 161 -4.90 -8.18 3.33
N GLN A 162 -4.59 -7.12 4.06
CA GLN A 162 -5.57 -6.39 4.89
C GLN A 162 -6.74 -5.87 4.05
N PHE A 163 -6.46 -5.30 2.88
CA PHE A 163 -7.50 -4.83 1.97
C PHE A 163 -8.36 -5.97 1.42
N LEU A 164 -7.73 -7.05 0.92
CA LEU A 164 -8.46 -8.18 0.31
C LEU A 164 -9.31 -8.94 1.33
N GLN A 165 -8.81 -9.12 2.55
CA GLN A 165 -9.50 -9.87 3.60
C GLN A 165 -10.61 -9.05 4.28
N GLY A 166 -10.38 -7.75 4.51
CA GLY A 166 -11.34 -6.87 5.18
C GLY A 166 -12.17 -6.06 4.19
N SER A 167 -11.58 -4.98 3.68
CA SER A 167 -12.30 -3.94 2.95
C SER A 167 -12.96 -4.43 1.66
N LEU A 168 -12.34 -5.35 0.91
CA LEU A 168 -12.92 -5.87 -0.33
C LEU A 168 -14.19 -6.69 -0.08
N ALA A 169 -14.19 -7.53 0.96
CA ALA A 169 -15.35 -8.33 1.34
C ALA A 169 -16.53 -7.43 1.74
N GLU A 170 -16.25 -6.39 2.52
CA GLU A 170 -17.23 -5.39 2.93
C GLU A 170 -17.73 -4.55 1.74
N LEU A 171 -16.85 -4.17 0.81
CA LEU A 171 -17.20 -3.45 -0.42
C LEU A 171 -18.19 -4.23 -1.31
N ILE A 172 -18.23 -5.56 -1.19
CA ILE A 172 -19.20 -6.40 -1.90
C ILE A 172 -20.48 -6.56 -1.07
N ALA A 173 -20.37 -6.87 0.22
CA ALA A 173 -21.52 -7.18 1.07
C ALA A 173 -22.34 -5.94 1.45
N GLN A 174 -21.69 -4.84 1.81
CA GLN A 174 -22.36 -3.64 2.33
C GLN A 174 -23.32 -3.01 1.31
N PRO A 175 -22.98 -2.84 0.01
CA PRO A 175 -23.93 -2.31 -0.96
C PRO A 175 -25.15 -3.20 -1.15
N ILE A 176 -24.99 -4.53 -1.11
CA ILE A 176 -26.11 -5.48 -1.24
C ILE A 176 -27.08 -5.32 -0.06
N THR A 177 -26.56 -5.30 1.17
CA THR A 177 -27.38 -5.11 2.36
C THR A 177 -28.00 -3.71 2.42
N PHE A 178 -27.24 -2.67 2.03
CA PHE A 178 -27.73 -1.31 1.90
C PHE A 178 -28.92 -1.23 0.94
N LEU A 179 -28.78 -1.78 -0.27
CA LEU A 179 -29.84 -1.75 -1.28
C LEU A 179 -31.08 -2.52 -0.82
N ALA A 180 -30.90 -3.70 -0.21
CA ALA A 180 -31.99 -4.51 0.31
C ALA A 180 -32.75 -3.79 1.45
N ALA A 181 -32.03 -3.22 2.42
CA ALA A 181 -32.62 -2.47 3.52
C ALA A 181 -33.29 -1.18 3.03
N ALA A 182 -32.64 -0.42 2.16
CA ALA A 182 -33.20 0.81 1.58
C ALA A 182 -34.49 0.51 0.81
N ALA A 183 -34.50 -0.51 -0.06
CA ALA A 183 -35.68 -0.91 -0.81
C ALA A 183 -36.86 -1.23 0.13
N TYR A 184 -36.62 -2.00 1.20
CA TYR A 184 -37.65 -2.28 2.18
C TYR A 184 -38.16 -1.01 2.88
N LEU A 185 -37.26 -0.12 3.33
CA LEU A 185 -37.64 1.10 4.03
C LEU A 185 -38.54 2.00 3.18
N PHE A 186 -38.19 2.22 1.91
CA PHE A 186 -39.00 3.02 0.98
C PHE A 186 -40.37 2.41 0.70
N VAL A 187 -40.48 1.08 0.70
CA VAL A 187 -41.77 0.38 0.60
C VAL A 187 -42.58 0.51 1.89
N ALA A 188 -41.93 0.44 3.06
CA ALA A 188 -42.59 0.53 4.35
C ALA A 188 -43.15 1.94 4.63
N SER A 189 -42.36 2.99 4.38
CA SER A 189 -42.84 4.37 4.49
C SER A 189 -41.97 5.32 3.68
N PHE A 190 -42.44 5.66 2.47
CA PHE A 190 -41.73 6.57 1.57
C PHE A 190 -41.41 7.93 2.22
N ALA A 191 -42.37 8.51 2.95
CA ALA A 191 -42.21 9.81 3.59
C ALA A 191 -41.15 9.77 4.71
N LEU A 192 -41.17 8.73 5.55
CA LEU A 192 -40.20 8.56 6.63
C LEU A 192 -38.80 8.28 6.06
N SER A 193 -38.70 7.42 5.04
CA SER A 193 -37.44 7.14 4.35
C SER A 193 -36.87 8.40 3.73
N LEU A 194 -37.66 9.19 3.01
CA LEU A 194 -37.17 10.42 2.40
C LEU A 194 -36.65 11.40 3.46
N ALA A 195 -37.36 11.55 4.59
CA ALA A 195 -36.91 12.40 5.70
C ALA A 195 -35.56 11.94 6.29
N SER A 196 -35.42 10.63 6.56
CA SER A 196 -34.19 10.05 7.12
C SER A 196 -33.01 10.08 6.14
N PHE A 197 -33.26 9.76 4.86
CA PHE A 197 -32.23 9.77 3.82
C PHE A 197 -31.79 11.18 3.45
N THR A 198 -32.62 12.22 3.65
CA THR A 198 -32.21 13.61 3.39
C THR A 198 -31.17 14.10 4.40
N ALA A 199 -31.21 13.60 5.64
CA ALA A 199 -30.21 13.93 6.64
C ALA A 199 -28.82 13.39 6.30
N THR A 200 -28.73 12.23 5.64
CA THR A 200 -27.46 11.55 5.37
C THR A 200 -26.51 12.28 4.41
N PRO A 201 -26.92 12.78 3.22
CA PRO A 201 -26.03 13.54 2.34
C PRO A 201 -25.59 14.86 2.97
N LEU A 202 -26.43 15.49 3.81
CA LEU A 202 -26.04 16.68 4.57
C LEU A 202 -24.84 16.40 5.48
N PHE A 203 -24.88 15.31 6.25
CA PHE A 203 -23.76 14.90 7.10
C PHE A 203 -22.55 14.42 6.29
N LEU A 204 -22.76 13.72 5.18
CA LEU A 204 -21.67 13.33 4.28
C LEU A 204 -20.93 14.56 3.75
N ILE A 205 -21.65 15.60 3.31
CA ILE A 205 -21.05 16.87 2.86
C ILE A 205 -20.26 17.51 4.02
N LEU A 206 -20.82 17.52 5.23
CA LEU A 206 -20.12 18.06 6.41
C LEU A 206 -18.81 17.32 6.69
N ILE A 207 -18.81 15.98 6.63
CA ILE A 207 -17.60 15.16 6.79
C ILE A 207 -16.58 15.46 5.68
N LEU A 208 -17.03 15.56 4.42
CA LEU A 208 -16.17 15.89 3.28
C LEU A 208 -15.58 17.30 3.37
N LEU A 209 -16.31 18.27 3.92
CA LEU A 209 -15.79 19.62 4.19
C LEU A 209 -14.71 19.58 5.28
N MET A 210 -14.89 18.76 6.30
CA MET A 210 -13.92 18.56 7.38
C MET A 210 -12.70 17.74 6.96
N SER A 211 -12.80 16.88 5.93
CA SER A 211 -11.67 16.04 5.50
C SER A 211 -10.48 16.84 4.98
N ARG A 212 -10.72 17.97 4.29
CA ARG A 212 -9.67 18.84 3.74
C ARG A 212 -8.76 19.47 4.80
N PRO A 213 -9.28 20.13 5.86
CA PRO A 213 -8.41 20.65 6.91
C PRO A 213 -7.67 19.51 7.63
N ILE A 214 -8.32 18.37 7.90
CA ILE A 214 -7.66 17.21 8.52
C ILE A 214 -6.44 16.78 7.71
N GLU A 215 -6.60 16.59 6.40
CA GLU A 215 -5.52 16.22 5.50
C GLU A 215 -4.37 17.25 5.57
N LYS A 216 -4.69 18.54 5.48
CA LYS A 216 -3.71 19.63 5.56
C LYS A 216 -2.90 19.61 6.87
N TYR A 217 -3.56 19.49 8.03
CA TYR A 217 -2.86 19.50 9.32
C TYR A 217 -2.11 18.19 9.59
N THR A 218 -2.62 17.06 9.11
CA THR A 218 -1.93 15.77 9.15
C THR A 218 -0.63 15.82 8.36
N VAL A 219 -0.64 16.41 7.15
CA VAL A 219 0.59 16.61 6.37
C VAL A 219 1.59 17.48 7.13
N GLN A 220 1.16 18.60 7.71
CA GLN A 220 2.04 19.47 8.49
C GLN A 220 2.61 18.79 9.75
N GLN A 221 1.82 17.91 10.38
CA GLN A 221 2.28 17.10 11.50
C GLN A 221 3.35 16.10 11.06
N GLN A 222 3.14 15.40 9.95
CA GLN A 222 4.11 14.45 9.40
C GLN A 222 5.41 15.15 8.98
N GLU A 223 5.34 16.33 8.37
CA GLU A 223 6.52 17.14 8.03
C GLU A 223 7.32 17.53 9.30
N ALA A 224 6.63 17.93 10.38
CA ALA A 224 7.31 18.27 11.63
C ALA A 224 7.90 17.04 12.34
N LEU A 225 7.25 15.88 12.28
CA LEU A 225 7.80 14.62 12.79
C LEU A 225 9.00 14.13 11.97
N ALA A 226 8.99 14.34 10.65
CA ALA A 226 10.14 14.06 9.81
C ALA A 226 11.36 14.92 10.19
N GLU A 227 11.15 16.20 10.50
CA GLU A 227 12.19 17.08 11.03
C GLU A 227 12.76 16.58 12.36
N VAL A 228 11.91 16.10 13.28
CA VAL A 228 12.37 15.44 14.52
C VAL A 228 13.24 14.24 14.19
N ASN A 229 12.81 13.36 13.29
CA ASN A 229 13.59 12.18 12.90
C ASN A 229 14.96 12.53 12.31
N VAL A 230 15.04 13.58 11.48
CA VAL A 230 16.31 14.06 10.92
C VAL A 230 17.22 14.55 12.04
N VAL A 231 16.73 15.43 12.93
CA VAL A 231 17.55 15.97 14.02
C VAL A 231 17.97 14.89 15.01
N SER A 232 17.10 13.94 15.34
CA SER A 232 17.43 12.82 16.20
C SER A 232 18.47 11.89 15.57
N LYS A 233 18.38 11.64 14.26
CA LYS A 233 19.38 10.86 13.53
C LYS A 233 20.74 11.55 13.56
N ASP A 234 20.80 12.84 13.19
CA ASP A 234 22.04 13.63 13.20
C ASP A 234 22.67 13.67 14.60
N MET A 235 21.85 13.78 15.65
CA MET A 235 22.31 13.78 17.03
C MET A 235 22.90 12.43 17.45
N ILE A 236 22.29 11.31 17.06
CA ILE A 236 22.76 9.96 17.41
C ILE A 236 24.03 9.61 16.64
N GLU A 237 24.03 9.83 15.32
CA GLU A 237 25.18 9.53 14.46
C GLU A 237 26.36 10.46 14.76
N GLY A 238 26.10 11.73 15.07
CA GLY A 238 27.12 12.75 15.38
C GLY A 238 27.48 12.91 16.86
N MET A 239 27.13 11.94 17.70
CA MET A 239 27.30 12.06 19.16
C MET A 239 28.79 12.06 19.59
N GLU A 240 29.65 11.36 18.84
CA GLU A 240 31.09 11.34 19.11
C GLU A 240 31.70 12.73 18.87
N GLU A 241 31.36 13.36 17.74
CA GLU A 241 31.75 14.73 17.40
C GLU A 241 31.16 15.73 18.39
N ALA A 242 29.89 15.55 18.77
CA ALA A 242 29.23 16.43 19.73
C ALA A 242 29.97 16.48 21.08
N LYS A 243 30.44 15.31 21.57
CA LYS A 243 31.25 15.20 22.79
C LYS A 243 32.65 15.78 22.60
N ALA A 244 33.28 15.53 21.45
CA ALA A 244 34.60 16.06 21.15
C ALA A 244 34.62 17.60 21.13
N PHE A 245 33.55 18.22 20.64
CA PHE A 245 33.39 19.68 20.58
C PHE A 245 32.60 20.28 21.77
N GLN A 246 32.11 19.46 22.71
CA GLN A 246 31.30 19.88 23.87
C GLN A 246 30.05 20.70 23.50
N ILE A 247 29.32 20.25 22.46
CA ILE A 247 28.13 20.94 21.92
C ILE A 247 26.81 20.21 22.19
N GLU A 248 26.76 19.27 23.13
CA GLU A 248 25.59 18.43 23.41
C GLU A 248 24.34 19.26 23.76
N GLU A 249 24.49 20.32 24.56
CA GLU A 249 23.38 21.20 24.93
C GLU A 249 22.82 21.96 23.70
N THR A 250 23.66 22.26 22.72
CA THR A 250 23.22 22.91 21.48
C THR A 250 22.37 21.95 20.64
N LEU A 251 22.78 20.68 20.54
CA LEU A 251 22.00 19.64 19.87
C LEU A 251 20.69 19.34 20.60
N ASP A 252 20.71 19.29 21.94
CA ASP A 252 19.51 19.12 22.74
C ASP A 252 18.51 20.26 22.49
N ARG A 253 18.95 21.53 22.53
CA ARG A 253 18.09 22.69 22.23
C ARG A 253 17.48 22.60 20.83
N LYS A 254 18.25 22.16 19.82
CA LYS A 254 17.75 21.95 18.45
C LYS A 254 16.70 20.85 18.40
N CYS A 255 16.94 19.72 19.07
CA CYS A 255 16.01 18.60 19.18
C CYS A 255 14.72 19.01 19.89
N VAL A 256 14.81 19.62 21.07
CA VAL A 256 13.68 20.15 21.83
C VAL A 256 12.88 21.17 21.02
N GLY A 257 13.54 22.02 20.23
CA GLY A 257 12.89 22.94 19.31
C GLY A 257 12.03 22.22 18.25
N ALA A 258 12.59 21.21 17.59
CA ALA A 258 11.88 20.39 16.61
C ALA A 258 10.70 19.63 17.26
N VAL A 259 10.90 19.04 18.44
CA VAL A 259 9.87 18.33 19.20
C VAL A 259 8.74 19.27 19.63
N LYS A 260 9.04 20.49 20.12
CA LYS A 260 8.02 21.50 20.45
C LYS A 260 7.21 21.93 19.22
N LYS A 261 7.86 22.11 18.08
CA LYS A 261 7.18 22.40 16.81
C LYS A 261 6.25 21.26 16.41
N ALA A 262 6.73 20.01 16.48
CA ALA A 262 5.92 18.82 16.21
C ALA A 262 4.73 18.71 17.18
N LEU A 263 4.94 18.94 18.48
CA LEU A 263 3.87 18.98 19.48
C LEU A 263 2.81 20.02 19.11
N GLY A 264 3.20 21.24 18.75
CA GLY A 264 2.28 22.30 18.34
C GLY A 264 1.47 21.96 17.09
N LYS A 265 2.04 21.21 16.14
CA LYS A 265 1.32 20.70 14.96
C LYS A 265 0.39 19.54 15.33
N SER A 266 0.86 18.58 16.12
CA SER A 266 0.07 17.45 16.62
C SER A 266 -1.16 17.92 17.38
N LEU A 267 -1.02 18.90 18.28
CA LEU A 267 -2.16 19.46 19.02
C LEU A 267 -3.20 20.13 18.11
N LYS A 268 -2.78 20.74 16.99
CA LYS A 268 -3.71 21.27 15.97
C LYS A 268 -4.44 20.15 15.24
N THR A 269 -3.74 19.08 14.88
CA THR A 269 -4.37 17.89 14.29
C THR A 269 -5.40 17.29 15.24
N VAL A 270 -5.05 17.07 16.51
CA VAL A 270 -5.97 16.54 17.54
C VAL A 270 -7.23 17.38 17.62
N ARG A 271 -7.14 18.71 17.75
CA ARG A 271 -8.32 19.58 17.85
C ARG A 271 -9.29 19.43 16.68
N ILE A 272 -8.78 19.23 15.47
CA ILE A 272 -9.60 19.13 14.26
C ILE A 272 -10.11 17.71 14.08
N HIS A 273 -9.32 16.70 14.45
CA HIS A 273 -9.71 15.30 14.38
C HIS A 273 -10.80 14.96 15.40
N GLU A 274 -10.68 15.46 16.63
CA GLU A 274 -11.68 15.28 17.68
C GLU A 274 -13.03 15.94 17.35
N ALA A 275 -13.04 16.96 16.48
CA ALA A 275 -14.29 17.56 16.01
C ALA A 275 -15.13 16.60 15.12
N ILE A 276 -14.53 15.54 14.57
CA ILE A 276 -15.23 14.53 13.75
C ILE A 276 -16.13 13.64 14.62
N ALA A 277 -15.68 13.27 15.83
CA ALA A 277 -16.41 12.32 16.66
C ALA A 277 -17.83 12.82 17.03
N PRO A 278 -18.04 14.07 17.47
CA PRO A 278 -19.37 14.64 17.67
C PRO A 278 -20.20 14.69 16.38
N VAL A 279 -19.59 14.99 15.23
CA VAL A 279 -20.29 15.01 13.93
C VAL A 279 -20.76 13.61 13.53
N ASN A 280 -19.92 12.60 13.71
CA ASN A 280 -20.27 11.20 13.49
C ASN A 280 -21.36 10.71 14.46
N LEU A 281 -21.35 11.18 15.72
CA LEU A 281 -22.41 10.89 16.68
C LEU A 281 -23.74 11.52 16.24
N LEU A 282 -23.74 12.79 15.82
CA LEU A 282 -24.92 13.47 15.28
C LEU A 282 -25.43 12.79 14.01
N MET A 283 -24.54 12.34 13.13
CA MET A 283 -24.90 11.60 11.92
C MET A 283 -25.62 10.28 12.22
N GLN A 284 -25.30 9.62 13.34
CA GLN A 284 -25.97 8.39 13.77
C GLN A 284 -27.26 8.68 14.55
N MET A 285 -27.24 9.65 15.46
CA MET A 285 -28.35 9.92 16.38
C MET A 285 -29.47 10.75 15.73
N LEU A 286 -29.16 11.73 14.90
CA LEU A 286 -30.16 12.64 14.33
C LEU A 286 -31.15 11.92 13.40
N PRO A 287 -30.73 11.02 12.48
CA PRO A 287 -31.67 10.23 11.69
C PRO A 287 -32.55 9.33 12.55
N ILE A 288 -31.99 8.68 13.59
CA ILE A 288 -32.76 7.85 14.52
C ILE A 288 -33.78 8.70 15.29
N LEU A 289 -33.39 9.89 15.76
CA LEU A 289 -34.29 10.83 16.42
C LEU A 289 -35.43 11.29 15.50
N LEU A 290 -35.11 11.58 14.22
CA LEU A 290 -36.10 11.89 13.18
C LEU A 290 -37.07 10.73 12.96
N ILE A 291 -36.55 9.51 12.89
CA ILE A 291 -37.36 8.29 12.76
C ILE A 291 -38.26 8.14 13.98
N PHE A 292 -37.74 8.34 15.17
CA PHE A 292 -38.51 8.23 16.40
C PHE A 292 -39.61 9.31 16.51
N ALA A 293 -39.28 10.57 16.20
CA ALA A 293 -40.22 11.68 16.28
C ALA A 293 -41.30 11.61 15.19
N TYR A 294 -40.88 11.53 13.91
CA TYR A 294 -41.83 11.51 12.79
C TYR A 294 -42.51 10.14 12.65
N GLY A 295 -41.78 9.05 12.84
CA GLY A 295 -42.35 7.70 12.86
C GLY A 295 -43.28 7.48 14.05
N GLY A 296 -42.94 8.02 15.24
CA GLY A 296 -43.86 8.03 16.38
C GLY A 296 -45.17 8.77 16.09
N TYR A 297 -45.09 9.92 15.41
CA TYR A 297 -46.28 10.61 14.90
C TYR A 297 -47.08 9.76 13.89
N LEU A 298 -46.42 9.03 12.99
CA LEU A 298 -47.11 8.12 12.06
C LEU A 298 -47.81 6.97 12.79
N VAL A 299 -47.23 6.47 13.88
CA VAL A 299 -47.85 5.46 14.74
C VAL A 299 -49.07 6.01 15.46
N THR A 300 -48.99 7.20 16.07
CA THR A 300 -50.15 7.82 16.72
C THR A 300 -51.25 8.22 15.74
N ALA A 301 -50.89 8.52 14.48
CA ALA A 301 -51.83 8.77 13.39
C ALA A 301 -52.41 7.50 12.76
N GLY A 302 -52.03 6.30 13.24
CA GLY A 302 -52.51 5.01 12.72
C GLY A 302 -52.03 4.66 11.30
N ARG A 303 -50.99 5.34 10.79
CA ARG A 303 -50.42 5.12 9.46
C ARG A 303 -49.27 4.11 9.44
N MET A 304 -48.78 3.72 10.62
CA MET A 304 -47.68 2.80 10.81
C MET A 304 -47.90 2.04 12.12
N THR A 305 -47.49 0.78 12.22
CA THR A 305 -47.54 0.03 13.49
C THR A 305 -46.31 0.30 14.35
N PHE A 306 -46.39 -0.01 15.64
CA PHE A 306 -45.25 0.11 16.55
C PHE A 306 -44.09 -0.81 16.11
N GLY A 307 -44.41 -2.03 15.70
CA GLY A 307 -43.47 -3.01 15.18
C GLY A 307 -42.82 -2.58 13.87
N GLU A 308 -43.58 -1.97 12.96
CA GLU A 308 -43.03 -1.36 11.75
C GLU A 308 -42.01 -0.28 12.11
N LEU A 309 -42.29 0.59 13.08
CA LEU A 309 -41.36 1.63 13.53
C LEU A 309 -40.05 1.02 14.05
N ILE A 310 -40.13 -0.02 14.88
CA ILE A 310 -38.94 -0.71 15.39
C ILE A 310 -38.17 -1.42 14.27
N SER A 311 -38.87 -2.01 13.30
CA SER A 311 -38.23 -2.59 12.10
C SER A 311 -37.49 -1.51 11.31
N PHE A 312 -38.11 -0.33 11.17
CA PHE A 312 -37.56 0.80 10.46
C PHE A 312 -36.29 1.34 11.13
N ILE A 313 -36.31 1.48 12.46
CA ILE A 313 -35.13 1.89 13.24
C ILE A 313 -33.99 0.88 13.04
N ASN A 314 -34.26 -0.42 13.16
CA ASN A 314 -33.24 -1.46 12.98
C ASN A 314 -32.65 -1.45 11.56
N LEU A 315 -33.50 -1.39 10.54
CA LEU A 315 -33.07 -1.41 9.14
C LEU A 315 -32.33 -0.14 8.72
N SER A 316 -32.64 0.99 9.35
CA SER A 316 -31.96 2.26 9.09
C SER A 316 -30.47 2.20 9.46
N ASN A 317 -30.06 1.39 10.44
CA ASN A 317 -28.64 1.20 10.75
C ASN A 317 -27.85 0.62 9.57
N PHE A 318 -28.45 -0.26 8.77
CA PHE A 318 -27.82 -0.84 7.58
C PHE A 318 -27.73 0.13 6.40
N VAL A 319 -28.44 1.27 6.47
CA VAL A 319 -28.32 2.37 5.52
C VAL A 319 -27.28 3.40 5.99
N LEU A 320 -27.32 3.75 7.28
CA LEU A 320 -26.50 4.81 7.86
C LEU A 320 -25.03 4.38 8.11
N ASN A 321 -24.81 3.15 8.59
CA ASN A 321 -23.47 2.66 8.94
C ASN A 321 -22.51 2.57 7.75
N PRO A 322 -22.91 2.03 6.57
CA PRO A 322 -22.02 1.98 5.40
C PRO A 322 -21.50 3.35 5.00
N MET A 323 -22.32 4.40 5.14
CA MET A 323 -21.92 5.77 4.79
C MET A 323 -20.82 6.30 5.71
N ALA A 324 -20.80 5.90 6.99
CA ALA A 324 -19.71 6.21 7.92
C ALA A 324 -18.40 5.47 7.60
N GLN A 325 -18.50 4.23 7.10
CA GLN A 325 -17.34 3.39 6.80
C GLN A 325 -16.75 3.64 5.40
N PHE A 326 -17.53 4.22 4.49
CA PHE A 326 -17.13 4.45 3.10
C PHE A 326 -15.80 5.20 2.94
N PRO A 327 -15.51 6.28 3.71
CA PRO A 327 -14.20 6.95 3.64
C PRO A 327 -13.02 6.03 4.00
N SER A 328 -13.19 5.16 5.01
CA SER A 328 -12.16 4.19 5.42
C SER A 328 -11.91 3.15 4.34
N ALA A 329 -12.96 2.64 3.70
CA ALA A 329 -12.84 1.71 2.58
C ALA A 329 -12.08 2.35 1.39
N ILE A 330 -12.35 3.62 1.07
CA ILE A 330 -11.59 4.36 0.05
C ILE A 330 -10.12 4.52 0.44
N ALA A 331 -9.84 4.86 1.70
CA ALA A 331 -8.47 5.01 2.19
C ALA A 331 -7.71 3.67 2.09
N SER A 332 -8.32 2.58 2.54
CA SER A 332 -7.80 1.22 2.43
C SER A 332 -7.51 0.84 0.97
N TYR A 333 -8.44 1.11 0.05
CA TYR A 333 -8.23 0.93 -1.39
C TYR A 333 -7.04 1.73 -1.93
N ARG A 334 -6.89 3.01 -1.54
CA ARG A 334 -5.77 3.85 -1.97
C ARG A 334 -4.42 3.31 -1.46
N THR A 335 -4.37 2.89 -0.20
CA THR A 335 -3.17 2.29 0.41
C THR A 335 -2.79 0.98 -0.30
N ALA A 336 -3.76 0.10 -0.51
CA ALA A 336 -3.58 -1.14 -1.27
C ALA A 336 -3.12 -0.87 -2.71
N SER A 337 -3.69 0.13 -3.37
CA SER A 337 -3.31 0.53 -4.73
C SER A 337 -1.85 1.05 -4.78
N ALA A 338 -1.41 1.84 -3.80
CA ALA A 338 -0.02 2.28 -3.71
C ALA A 338 0.96 1.11 -3.48
N ALA A 339 0.62 0.18 -2.60
CA ALA A 339 1.38 -1.07 -2.38
C ALA A 339 1.44 -1.92 -3.66
N SER A 340 0.30 -2.10 -4.33
CA SER A 340 0.19 -2.82 -5.61
C SER A 340 1.12 -2.25 -6.69
N SER A 341 1.26 -0.92 -6.71
CA SER A 341 2.09 -0.22 -7.70
C SER A 341 3.59 -0.49 -7.49
N ARG A 342 4.03 -0.64 -6.25
CA ARG A 342 5.43 -0.96 -5.90
C ARG A 342 5.79 -2.41 -6.19
N ILE A 343 4.86 -3.35 -6.00
CA ILE A 343 5.05 -4.76 -6.38
C ILE A 343 5.12 -4.89 -7.90
N ILE A 344 4.20 -4.23 -8.62
CA ILE A 344 4.18 -4.25 -10.08
C ILE A 344 5.41 -3.59 -10.69
N GLU A 345 6.02 -2.62 -9.99
CA GLU A 345 7.31 -2.06 -10.40
C GLU A 345 8.39 -3.14 -10.48
N ILE A 346 8.53 -3.97 -9.44
CA ILE A 346 9.45 -5.13 -9.45
C ILE A 346 9.12 -6.08 -10.60
N TRP A 347 7.84 -6.40 -10.80
CA TRP A 347 7.44 -7.34 -11.87
C TRP A 347 7.65 -6.81 -13.28
N ASN A 348 7.75 -5.50 -13.47
CA ASN A 348 8.04 -4.92 -14.77
C ASN A 348 9.55 -4.73 -14.99
N GLU A 349 10.39 -4.94 -13.97
CA GLU A 349 11.84 -5.03 -14.17
C GLU A 349 12.16 -6.24 -15.04
N PRO A 350 13.06 -6.09 -16.04
CA PRO A 350 13.46 -7.19 -16.89
C PRO A 350 14.16 -8.26 -16.05
N VAL A 351 13.83 -9.52 -16.33
CA VAL A 351 14.55 -10.66 -15.78
C VAL A 351 15.90 -10.81 -16.47
N GLU A 352 16.82 -11.49 -15.79
CA GLU A 352 18.10 -11.89 -16.31
C GLU A 352 17.91 -12.76 -17.56
N ARG A 353 18.82 -12.64 -18.53
CA ARG A 353 18.69 -13.34 -19.80
C ARG A 353 18.77 -14.86 -19.60
N GLU A 354 17.78 -15.56 -20.15
CA GLU A 354 17.76 -17.04 -20.19
C GLU A 354 18.18 -17.57 -21.58
N SER A 355 18.20 -16.71 -22.61
CA SER A 355 18.64 -17.06 -23.97
C SER A 355 20.15 -16.94 -24.14
N GLY A 356 20.73 -17.77 -25.02
CA GLY A 356 22.14 -17.70 -25.41
C GLY A 356 22.63 -19.03 -25.96
N GLN A 357 23.89 -19.07 -26.39
CA GLN A 357 24.57 -20.27 -26.86
C GLN A 357 25.32 -20.96 -25.71
N CYS A 358 25.45 -22.28 -25.79
CA CYS A 358 26.36 -23.03 -24.93
C CYS A 358 27.66 -23.24 -25.69
N PHE A 359 28.77 -22.70 -25.19
CA PHE A 359 30.09 -23.01 -25.73
C PHE A 359 30.73 -24.11 -24.90
N SER A 360 31.66 -24.87 -25.50
CA SER A 360 32.34 -25.96 -24.80
C SER A 360 33.67 -25.49 -24.23
N ALA A 361 33.95 -25.91 -22.99
CA ALA A 361 35.28 -25.81 -22.40
C ALA A 361 36.32 -26.70 -23.12
N ASP A 362 35.87 -27.70 -23.90
CA ASP A 362 36.71 -28.56 -24.74
C ASP A 362 37.01 -27.95 -26.13
N SER A 363 36.73 -26.67 -26.33
CA SER A 363 37.20 -25.97 -27.53
C SER A 363 38.73 -25.98 -27.57
N ASP A 364 39.27 -26.06 -28.80
CA ASP A 364 40.68 -26.18 -29.18
C ASP A 364 41.67 -25.69 -28.09
N VAL A 365 42.70 -26.49 -27.73
CA VAL A 365 43.64 -26.26 -26.60
C VAL A 365 44.28 -24.86 -26.59
N ARG A 366 44.25 -24.18 -27.74
CA ARG A 366 44.75 -22.82 -27.95
C ARG A 366 43.80 -21.70 -27.51
N THR A 367 42.54 -22.02 -27.19
CA THR A 367 41.53 -21.03 -26.79
C THR A 367 41.78 -20.59 -25.36
N PRO A 368 41.99 -19.28 -25.08
CA PRO A 368 42.08 -18.80 -23.72
C PRO A 368 40.82 -19.14 -22.92
N ALA A 369 41.00 -19.52 -21.66
CA ALA A 369 39.87 -19.76 -20.76
C ALA A 369 39.08 -18.46 -20.53
N ILE A 370 39.79 -17.33 -20.37
CA ILE A 370 39.21 -15.99 -20.22
C ILE A 370 40.03 -15.02 -21.07
N CYS A 371 39.38 -14.13 -21.81
CA CYS A 371 40.02 -13.06 -22.58
C CYS A 371 39.24 -11.74 -22.43
N PHE A 372 39.95 -10.67 -22.10
CA PHE A 372 39.45 -9.30 -22.08
C PHE A 372 40.08 -8.53 -23.25
N GLU A 373 39.23 -8.01 -24.15
CA GLU A 373 39.62 -7.25 -25.34
C GLU A 373 39.05 -5.81 -25.23
N ASP A 374 39.91 -4.82 -24.95
CA ASP A 374 39.58 -3.39 -24.83
C ASP A 374 38.38 -3.07 -23.92
N VAL A 375 38.29 -3.78 -22.80
CA VAL A 375 37.12 -3.72 -21.93
C VAL A 375 37.10 -2.45 -21.09
N SER A 376 36.02 -1.67 -21.23
CA SER A 376 35.71 -0.55 -20.35
C SER A 376 34.34 -0.72 -19.70
N PHE A 377 34.22 -0.32 -18.44
CA PHE A 377 33.01 -0.53 -17.66
C PHE A 377 32.76 0.55 -16.60
N SER A 378 31.50 0.93 -16.42
CA SER A 378 30.99 1.77 -15.33
C SER A 378 29.71 1.14 -14.76
N TYR A 379 29.52 1.21 -13.44
CA TYR A 379 28.24 0.88 -12.82
C TYR A 379 27.23 1.99 -13.17
N GLY A 380 26.08 1.66 -13.75
CA GLY A 380 25.05 2.64 -14.15
C GLY A 380 24.28 2.22 -15.40
N GLU A 381 23.11 2.81 -15.65
CA GLU A 381 22.34 2.57 -16.89
C GLU A 381 22.89 3.37 -18.07
N GLU A 382 22.72 2.83 -19.27
CA GLU A 382 22.80 3.57 -20.53
C GLU A 382 21.98 4.87 -20.44
N GLY A 383 22.67 6.02 -20.46
CA GLY A 383 22.03 7.33 -20.59
C GLY A 383 21.92 8.18 -19.33
N ARG A 384 22.34 7.71 -18.14
CA ARG A 384 22.65 8.62 -17.02
C ARG A 384 24.14 8.95 -17.01
N LYS A 385 24.46 10.20 -16.64
CA LYS A 385 25.81 10.81 -16.63
C LYS A 385 26.84 9.76 -16.21
N LYS A 386 27.71 9.34 -17.14
CA LYS A 386 28.71 8.28 -16.94
C LYS A 386 29.30 8.41 -15.53
N ASP A 387 28.99 7.45 -14.67
CA ASP A 387 29.77 7.27 -13.45
C ASP A 387 31.24 7.10 -13.86
N ARG A 388 32.16 7.44 -12.95
CA ARG A 388 33.60 7.28 -13.19
C ARG A 388 33.87 5.86 -13.69
N GLU A 389 34.47 5.73 -14.87
CA GLU A 389 34.81 4.42 -15.44
C GLU A 389 35.68 3.65 -14.44
N VAL A 390 35.20 2.48 -14.06
CA VAL A 390 35.84 1.59 -13.08
C VAL A 390 36.93 0.78 -13.75
N LEU A 391 36.70 0.37 -14.99
CA LEU A 391 37.67 -0.28 -15.87
C LEU A 391 37.81 0.55 -17.14
N GLN A 392 39.05 0.71 -17.62
CA GLN A 392 39.39 1.47 -18.82
C GLN A 392 40.33 0.64 -19.68
N ASN A 393 39.88 0.28 -20.89
CA ASN A 393 40.63 -0.43 -21.94
C ASN A 393 41.48 -1.60 -21.41
N GLN A 394 40.87 -2.47 -20.60
CA GLN A 394 41.56 -3.61 -20.02
C GLN A 394 41.76 -4.70 -21.07
N ASN A 395 43.00 -5.19 -21.16
CA ASN A 395 43.45 -6.20 -22.12
C ASN A 395 44.29 -7.26 -21.40
N PHE A 396 43.78 -8.49 -21.30
CA PHE A 396 44.54 -9.63 -20.76
C PHE A 396 43.89 -10.97 -21.11
N GLU A 397 44.69 -12.04 -21.09
CA GLU A 397 44.27 -13.41 -21.36
C GLU A 397 44.69 -14.35 -20.22
N ILE A 398 43.85 -15.35 -19.96
CA ILE A 398 44.07 -16.40 -18.95
C ILE A 398 44.03 -17.75 -19.67
N ALA A 399 45.14 -18.47 -19.66
CA ALA A 399 45.22 -19.80 -20.26
C ALA A 399 44.53 -20.87 -19.37
N PRO A 400 44.05 -21.98 -19.94
CA PRO A 400 43.53 -23.10 -19.16
C PRO A 400 44.55 -23.60 -18.13
N GLY A 401 44.11 -23.81 -16.87
CA GLY A 401 44.96 -24.25 -15.75
C GLY A 401 45.87 -23.17 -15.16
N GLN A 402 45.92 -21.97 -15.73
CA GLN A 402 46.70 -20.86 -15.21
C GLN A 402 46.02 -20.23 -13.98
N THR A 403 46.81 -19.94 -12.95
CA THR A 403 46.35 -19.17 -11.78
C THR A 403 46.85 -17.74 -11.88
N ILE A 404 45.95 -16.77 -11.73
CA ILE A 404 46.28 -15.34 -11.75
C ILE A 404 45.84 -14.69 -10.45
N ALA A 405 46.68 -13.80 -9.92
CA ALA A 405 46.37 -12.94 -8.78
C ALA A 405 46.06 -11.51 -9.24
N LEU A 406 44.87 -11.01 -8.92
CA LEU A 406 44.49 -9.62 -9.15
C LEU A 406 44.87 -8.76 -7.93
N ALA A 407 45.88 -7.91 -8.06
CA ALA A 407 46.37 -7.03 -7.00
C ALA A 407 46.13 -5.54 -7.32
N GLY A 408 45.84 -4.75 -6.29
CA GLY A 408 45.68 -3.30 -6.41
C GLY A 408 44.93 -2.67 -5.23
N PRO A 409 44.88 -1.33 -5.13
CA PRO A 409 44.20 -0.61 -4.05
C PRO A 409 42.71 -0.98 -3.92
N SER A 410 42.11 -0.75 -2.75
CA SER A 410 40.65 -0.92 -2.59
C SER A 410 39.89 -0.04 -3.58
N GLY A 411 38.82 -0.56 -4.18
CA GLY A 411 38.01 0.16 -5.17
C GLY A 411 38.56 0.22 -6.61
N CYS A 412 39.71 -0.39 -6.90
CA CYS A 412 40.30 -0.36 -8.27
C CYS A 412 39.63 -1.30 -9.29
N GLY A 413 38.46 -1.88 -8.99
CA GLY A 413 37.70 -2.71 -9.94
C GLY A 413 37.98 -4.22 -9.92
N LYS A 414 38.77 -4.75 -8.97
CA LYS A 414 39.07 -6.21 -8.86
C LYS A 414 37.81 -7.08 -8.87
N SER A 415 36.85 -6.79 -8.00
CA SER A 415 35.58 -7.53 -7.93
C SER A 415 34.72 -7.32 -9.18
N THR A 416 34.87 -6.17 -9.86
CA THR A 416 34.19 -5.87 -11.12
C THR A 416 34.65 -6.79 -12.24
N VAL A 417 35.96 -7.09 -12.33
CA VAL A 417 36.50 -8.06 -13.30
C VAL A 417 35.84 -9.42 -13.12
N LEU A 418 35.76 -9.91 -11.87
CA LEU A 418 35.10 -11.18 -11.56
C LEU A 418 33.60 -11.16 -11.91
N LYS A 419 32.91 -10.05 -11.62
CA LYS A 419 31.48 -9.87 -11.95
C LYS A 419 31.23 -9.88 -13.47
N LEU A 420 32.13 -9.32 -14.28
CA LEU A 420 32.04 -9.36 -15.74
C LEU A 420 32.28 -10.77 -16.31
N ILE A 421 33.24 -11.51 -15.75
CA ILE A 421 33.51 -12.92 -16.12
C ILE A 421 32.26 -13.78 -15.84
N ALA A 422 31.62 -13.60 -14.68
CA ALA A 422 30.41 -14.33 -14.30
C ALA A 422 29.13 -13.87 -15.05
N GLY A 423 29.25 -12.90 -15.95
CA GLY A 423 28.15 -12.37 -16.74
C GLY A 423 27.09 -11.60 -15.94
N PHE A 424 27.43 -11.08 -14.76
CA PHE A 424 26.50 -10.27 -13.95
C PHE A 424 26.23 -8.88 -14.55
N TYR A 425 27.17 -8.38 -15.37
CA TYR A 425 27.05 -7.13 -16.12
C TYR A 425 27.63 -7.32 -17.51
N ALA A 426 27.15 -6.51 -18.46
CA ALA A 426 27.79 -6.36 -19.76
C ALA A 426 28.82 -5.21 -19.70
N PRO A 427 29.97 -5.34 -20.39
CA PRO A 427 30.89 -4.23 -20.57
C PRO A 427 30.23 -3.06 -21.32
N CYS A 428 30.71 -1.83 -21.10
CA CYS A 428 30.25 -0.67 -21.85
C CYS A 428 30.90 -0.59 -23.24
N SER A 429 32.12 -1.11 -23.37
CA SER A 429 32.85 -1.28 -24.63
C SER A 429 33.83 -2.44 -24.50
N GLY A 430 34.28 -2.97 -25.63
CA GLY A 430 35.16 -4.15 -25.68
C GLY A 430 34.39 -5.45 -25.52
N ASN A 431 35.11 -6.57 -25.39
CA ASN A 431 34.51 -7.89 -25.23
C ASN A 431 35.16 -8.65 -24.08
N VAL A 432 34.34 -9.34 -23.29
CA VAL A 432 34.79 -10.37 -22.35
C VAL A 432 34.42 -11.71 -22.96
N ARG A 433 35.40 -12.59 -23.14
CA ARG A 433 35.21 -13.95 -23.67
C ARG A 433 35.56 -14.99 -22.62
N VAL A 434 34.75 -16.04 -22.55
CA VAL A 434 34.99 -17.24 -21.73
C VAL A 434 34.92 -18.44 -22.66
N PHE A 435 35.98 -19.26 -22.69
CA PHE A 435 36.18 -20.35 -23.67
C PHE A 435 35.84 -19.94 -25.12
N GLY A 436 36.33 -18.77 -25.53
CA GLY A 436 36.12 -18.22 -26.88
C GLY A 436 34.77 -17.54 -27.15
N GLY A 437 33.72 -17.85 -26.38
CA GLY A 437 32.40 -17.21 -26.50
C GLY A 437 32.30 -15.89 -25.72
N ARG A 438 31.72 -14.85 -26.31
CA ARG A 438 31.48 -13.57 -25.61
C ARG A 438 30.48 -13.77 -24.50
N THR A 439 30.72 -13.21 -23.31
CA THR A 439 29.83 -13.38 -22.15
C THR A 439 28.38 -13.02 -22.51
N GLU A 440 28.14 -12.00 -23.32
CA GLU A 440 26.82 -11.56 -23.82
C GLU A 440 26.10 -12.57 -24.73
N ASP A 441 26.84 -13.48 -25.39
CA ASP A 441 26.29 -14.50 -26.27
C ASP A 441 25.99 -15.81 -25.54
N TRP A 442 26.59 -16.02 -24.36
CA TRP A 442 26.42 -17.24 -23.56
C TRP A 442 25.01 -17.40 -22.98
N ASN A 443 24.48 -18.62 -22.89
CA ASN A 443 23.47 -18.91 -21.88
C ASN A 443 24.10 -18.78 -20.48
N LEU A 444 23.50 -18.00 -19.58
CA LEU A 444 24.10 -17.68 -18.28
C LEU A 444 24.21 -18.88 -17.34
N GLU A 445 23.25 -19.80 -17.38
CA GLU A 445 23.30 -21.03 -16.57
C GLU A 445 24.46 -21.91 -17.03
N ALA A 446 24.64 -22.08 -18.34
CA ALA A 446 25.76 -22.79 -18.92
C ALA A 446 27.11 -22.12 -18.58
N LEU A 447 27.23 -20.80 -18.76
CA LEU A 447 28.45 -20.05 -18.41
C LEU A 447 28.82 -20.25 -16.93
N ARG A 448 27.85 -20.10 -16.03
CA ARG A 448 28.06 -20.20 -14.58
C ARG A 448 28.30 -21.64 -14.12
N SER A 449 27.85 -22.65 -14.87
CA SER A 449 28.19 -24.05 -14.59
C SER A 449 29.70 -24.34 -14.70
N HIS A 450 30.44 -23.51 -15.44
CA HIS A 450 31.90 -23.58 -15.54
C HIS A 450 32.64 -22.72 -14.50
N ILE A 451 31.94 -22.02 -13.60
CA ILE A 451 32.53 -21.08 -12.65
C ILE A 451 32.15 -21.49 -11.22
N ALA A 452 33.16 -21.76 -10.38
CA ALA A 452 32.98 -21.84 -8.94
C ALA A 452 33.28 -20.47 -8.30
N TRP A 453 32.33 -19.95 -7.51
CA TRP A 453 32.48 -18.65 -6.83
C TRP A 453 32.72 -18.85 -5.33
N VAL A 454 33.85 -18.37 -4.83
CA VAL A 454 34.19 -18.38 -3.39
C VAL A 454 34.24 -16.93 -2.91
N SER A 455 33.25 -16.54 -2.11
CA SER A 455 33.12 -15.20 -1.55
C SER A 455 33.85 -15.07 -0.21
N GLN A 456 34.23 -13.84 0.15
CA GLN A 456 34.74 -13.52 1.49
C GLN A 456 33.65 -13.69 2.55
N ASP A 457 32.41 -13.31 2.22
CA ASP A 457 31.22 -13.53 3.04
C ASP A 457 30.52 -14.82 2.60
N THR A 458 30.28 -15.74 3.54
CA THR A 458 29.54 -16.99 3.30
C THR A 458 28.04 -16.75 3.41
N TYR A 459 27.28 -17.18 2.40
CA TYR A 459 25.81 -17.10 2.33
C TYR A 459 25.18 -18.47 2.15
#